data_AF-V6Q643-F1
#
_entry.id   AF-V6Q643-F1
#
_cell.length_a   1.000
_cell.length_b   1.000
_cell.length_c   1.000
_cell.angle_alpha   90.00
_cell.angle_beta   90.00
_cell.angle_gamma   90.00
#
_symmetry.space_group_name_H-M   'P 1'
#
loop_
_entity.id
_entity.type
_entity.pdbx_description
1 polymer ?
#
loop_
_entity_poly.entity_id
_entity_poly.type
_entity_poly.pdbx_seq_one_letter_code
_entity_poly.pdbx_strand_id
1 'polypeptide(L)'
;MIYEFDHEETLQEIKENFLKIIDLSNSLADNTSKYREFYTEVGLEFSVAKEAIKKAEYSLLIDCYTYSERLLKNTIYHCLEFKSNNNRHINNFISKKLDPEKFSPSPKFKDFEVELNSLNSGFKFLLNVNFSKVEIYNSMINSRHRYAHSNVYPVDIRESKNDLLEILEYLGWECNMFLNHFERHCELESLFKCIISDSQKLKKIQSGKIIRNLTEQESYKINIKDFRTNVRLFNRKYLENLSDVSVFKSVLVEFEKIENLNFNINKGKELAKVCIDLNNCLR
;
A
#
# COMPACT_ATOMS: atom_id res chain seq x y z
N MET A 1 -16.79 -3.22 -14.78
CA MET A 1 -16.45 -4.54 -15.35
C MET A 1 -14.94 -4.60 -15.51
N ILE A 2 -14.25 -4.93 -14.41
CA ILE A 2 -12.91 -5.55 -14.46
C ILE A 2 -13.18 -6.99 -14.90
N TYR A 3 -12.28 -7.60 -15.67
CA TYR A 3 -12.41 -8.99 -16.10
C TYR A 3 -12.67 -9.90 -14.87
N GLU A 4 -13.91 -10.38 -14.69
CA GLU A 4 -14.43 -11.31 -13.64
C GLU A 4 -13.99 -11.13 -12.17
N PHE A 5 -13.28 -10.06 -11.81
CA PHE A 5 -12.72 -9.85 -10.48
C PHE A 5 -13.20 -8.52 -9.91
N ASP A 6 -14.14 -8.60 -8.97
CA ASP A 6 -14.51 -7.47 -8.13
C ASP A 6 -13.50 -7.34 -6.98
N HIS A 7 -12.52 -6.46 -7.20
CA HIS A 7 -11.48 -6.23 -6.21
C HIS A 7 -12.01 -5.53 -4.94
N GLU A 8 -13.07 -4.73 -5.03
CA GLU A 8 -13.62 -4.01 -3.87
C GLU A 8 -14.32 -5.00 -2.94
N GLU A 9 -15.19 -5.85 -3.51
CA GLU A 9 -15.87 -6.92 -2.78
C GLU A 9 -14.87 -7.91 -2.19
N THR A 10 -13.90 -8.38 -2.98
CA THR A 10 -12.88 -9.33 -2.49
C THR A 10 -12.03 -8.72 -1.36
N LEU A 11 -11.63 -7.45 -1.48
CA LEU A 11 -10.87 -6.79 -0.42
C LEU A 11 -11.70 -6.65 0.86
N GLN A 12 -13.00 -6.38 0.73
CA GLN A 12 -13.91 -6.30 1.87
C GLN A 12 -14.05 -7.67 2.57
N GLU A 13 -14.21 -8.75 1.82
CA GLU A 13 -14.21 -10.12 2.37
C GLU A 13 -12.92 -10.43 3.14
N ILE A 14 -11.76 -10.06 2.57
CA ILE A 14 -10.46 -10.22 3.23
C ILE A 14 -10.43 -9.42 4.54
N LYS A 15 -10.84 -8.15 4.53
CA LYS A 15 -10.91 -7.30 5.74
C LYS A 15 -11.77 -7.94 6.83
N GLU A 16 -12.93 -8.50 6.47
CA GLU A 16 -13.81 -9.19 7.40
C GLU A 16 -13.22 -10.49 7.96
N ASN A 17 -12.58 -11.29 7.11
CA ASN A 17 -11.92 -12.53 7.54
C ASN A 17 -10.76 -12.23 8.49
N PHE A 18 -9.98 -11.18 8.22
CA PHE A 18 -8.94 -10.69 9.13
C PHE A 18 -9.50 -10.24 10.48
N LEU A 19 -10.70 -9.65 10.53
CA LEU A 19 -11.35 -9.31 11.81
C LEU A 19 -11.73 -10.58 12.57
N LYS A 20 -12.53 -11.46 11.95
CA LYS A 20 -13.06 -12.68 12.57
C LYS A 20 -11.95 -13.61 13.09
N ILE A 21 -10.91 -13.84 12.29
CA ILE A 21 -9.84 -14.80 12.62
C ILE A 21 -8.90 -14.26 13.69
N ILE A 22 -8.55 -12.97 13.63
CA ILE A 22 -7.67 -12.35 14.65
C ILE A 22 -8.42 -12.21 15.97
N ASP A 23 -9.69 -11.83 15.97
CA ASP A 23 -10.50 -11.76 17.19
C ASP A 23 -10.63 -13.14 17.84
N LEU A 24 -10.83 -14.19 17.04
CA LEU A 24 -10.84 -15.57 17.53
C LEU A 24 -9.48 -15.98 18.12
N SER A 25 -8.38 -15.64 17.45
CA SER A 25 -7.02 -15.93 17.91
C SER A 25 -6.70 -15.22 19.24
N ASN A 26 -7.06 -13.94 19.35
CA ASN A 26 -6.91 -13.16 20.58
C ASN A 26 -7.79 -13.70 21.71
N SER A 27 -9.07 -14.01 21.42
CA SER A 27 -9.98 -14.60 22.41
C SER A 27 -9.45 -15.92 22.97
N LEU A 28 -8.89 -16.79 22.12
CA LEU A 28 -8.29 -18.05 22.56
C LEU A 28 -7.07 -17.82 23.45
N ALA A 29 -6.23 -16.83 23.12
CA ALA A 29 -5.08 -16.47 23.94
C ALA A 29 -5.51 -15.99 25.33
N ASP A 30 -6.47 -15.05 25.38
CA ASP A 30 -6.93 -14.42 26.62
C ASP A 30 -7.76 -15.36 27.52
N ASN A 31 -8.50 -16.30 26.93
CA ASN A 31 -9.41 -17.20 27.64
C ASN A 31 -8.96 -18.67 27.61
N THR A 32 -7.64 -18.92 27.58
CA THR A 32 -7.05 -20.26 27.39
C THR A 32 -7.66 -21.34 28.30
N SER A 33 -7.92 -21.06 29.58
CA SER A 33 -8.50 -22.04 30.53
C SER A 33 -9.92 -22.44 30.14
N LYS A 34 -10.77 -21.47 29.84
CA LYS A 34 -12.18 -21.70 29.42
C LYS A 34 -12.26 -22.49 28.13
N TYR A 35 -11.41 -22.16 27.15
CA TYR A 35 -11.35 -22.93 25.90
C TYR A 35 -10.87 -24.37 26.15
N ARG A 36 -9.86 -24.59 27.02
CA ARG A 36 -9.43 -25.96 27.38
C ARG A 36 -10.54 -26.78 28.01
N GLU A 37 -11.30 -26.19 28.94
CA GLU A 37 -12.45 -26.82 29.57
C GLU A 37 -13.49 -27.21 28.50
N PHE A 38 -13.91 -26.25 27.67
CA PHE A 38 -14.84 -26.49 26.57
C PHE A 38 -14.40 -27.61 25.62
N TYR A 39 -13.15 -27.58 25.15
CA TYR A 39 -12.64 -28.60 24.23
C TYR A 39 -12.58 -29.99 24.89
N THR A 40 -12.23 -30.05 26.18
CA THR A 40 -12.25 -31.30 26.95
C THR A 40 -13.67 -31.86 27.08
N GLU A 41 -14.67 -31.00 27.35
CA GLU A 41 -16.08 -31.38 27.45
C GLU A 41 -16.64 -31.97 26.14
N VAL A 42 -16.22 -31.44 24.99
CA VAL A 42 -16.64 -31.95 23.67
C VAL A 42 -15.75 -33.09 23.15
N GLY A 43 -14.80 -33.59 23.94
CA GLY A 43 -13.93 -34.70 23.58
C GLY A 43 -12.85 -34.38 22.54
N LEU A 44 -12.42 -33.12 22.45
CA LEU A 44 -11.36 -32.66 21.56
C LEU A 44 -10.14 -32.18 22.34
N GLU A 45 -8.94 -32.45 21.81
CA GLU A 45 -7.74 -31.86 22.39
C GLU A 45 -7.65 -30.37 22.06
N PHE A 46 -7.31 -29.55 23.06
CA PHE A 46 -7.08 -28.11 22.87
C PHE A 46 -5.97 -27.78 21.84
N SER A 47 -5.03 -28.70 21.64
CA SER A 47 -3.98 -28.63 20.60
C SER A 47 -4.59 -28.52 19.20
N VAL A 48 -5.65 -29.28 18.91
CA VAL A 48 -6.36 -29.30 17.62
C VAL A 48 -7.00 -27.95 17.32
N ALA A 49 -7.62 -27.34 18.33
CA ALA A 49 -8.23 -26.02 18.20
C ALA A 49 -7.20 -24.93 17.87
N LYS A 50 -6.06 -24.94 18.57
CA LYS A 50 -4.94 -24.04 18.29
C LYS A 50 -4.41 -24.21 16.88
N GLU A 51 -4.26 -25.45 16.42
CA GLU A 51 -3.80 -25.73 15.07
C GLU A 51 -4.80 -25.26 14.01
N ALA A 52 -6.10 -25.45 14.24
CA ALA A 52 -7.15 -25.00 13.34
C ALA A 52 -7.17 -23.47 13.18
N ILE A 53 -7.08 -22.72 14.29
CA ILE A 53 -7.00 -21.25 14.25
C ILE A 53 -5.74 -20.79 13.51
N LYS A 54 -4.61 -21.46 13.77
CA LYS A 54 -3.36 -21.17 13.05
C LYS A 54 -3.48 -21.39 11.54
N LYS A 55 -4.19 -22.45 11.12
CA LYS A 55 -4.51 -22.71 9.71
C LYS A 55 -5.40 -21.63 9.10
N ALA A 56 -6.35 -21.10 9.87
CA ALA A 56 -7.18 -19.97 9.45
C ALA A 56 -6.35 -18.68 9.30
N GLU A 57 -5.40 -18.41 10.20
CA GLU A 57 -4.45 -17.30 10.02
C GLU A 57 -3.66 -17.46 8.70
N TYR A 58 -3.30 -18.69 8.31
CA TYR A 58 -2.60 -18.94 7.05
C TYR A 58 -3.44 -18.73 5.81
N SER A 59 -4.73 -19.04 5.87
CA SER A 59 -5.61 -18.76 4.73
C SER A 59 -5.63 -17.27 4.43
N LEU A 60 -5.53 -16.39 5.43
CA LEU A 60 -5.43 -14.94 5.22
C LEU A 60 -4.21 -14.54 4.37
N LEU A 61 -3.04 -15.17 4.55
CA LEU A 61 -1.87 -14.90 3.70
C LEU A 61 -2.11 -15.30 2.25
N ILE A 62 -2.78 -16.45 2.07
CA ILE A 62 -3.13 -16.97 0.75
C ILE A 62 -4.13 -16.03 0.08
N ASP A 63 -5.11 -15.55 0.83
CA ASP A 63 -6.12 -14.61 0.33
C ASP A 63 -5.47 -13.29 -0.11
N CYS A 64 -4.57 -12.72 0.70
CA CYS A 64 -3.81 -11.53 0.34
C CYS A 64 -2.97 -11.72 -0.93
N TYR A 65 -2.21 -12.83 -1.02
CA TYR A 65 -1.40 -13.14 -2.19
C TYR A 65 -2.26 -13.29 -3.45
N THR A 66 -3.33 -14.09 -3.33
CA THR A 66 -4.27 -14.38 -4.42
C THR A 66 -4.95 -13.10 -4.90
N TYR A 67 -5.36 -12.24 -3.98
CA TYR A 67 -5.92 -10.92 -4.28
C TYR A 67 -4.95 -10.09 -5.12
N SER A 68 -3.70 -9.92 -4.67
CA SER A 68 -2.72 -9.11 -5.39
C SER A 68 -2.37 -9.67 -6.77
N GLU A 69 -2.22 -11.00 -6.88
CA GLU A 69 -1.95 -11.66 -8.17
C GLU A 69 -3.12 -11.47 -9.14
N ARG A 70 -4.36 -11.73 -8.67
CA ARG A 70 -5.57 -11.55 -9.48
C ARG A 70 -5.76 -10.09 -9.87
N LEU A 71 -5.49 -9.15 -8.98
CA LEU A 71 -5.56 -7.73 -9.28
C LEU A 71 -4.63 -7.35 -10.43
N LEU A 72 -3.35 -7.68 -10.33
CA LEU A 72 -2.36 -7.40 -11.40
C LEU A 72 -2.76 -8.08 -12.72
N LYS A 73 -3.08 -9.37 -12.66
CA LYS A 73 -3.47 -10.16 -13.82
C LYS A 73 -4.67 -9.57 -14.55
N ASN A 74 -5.69 -9.15 -13.81
CA ASN A 74 -6.89 -8.55 -14.40
C ASN A 74 -6.63 -7.15 -14.95
N THR A 75 -5.78 -6.35 -14.29
CA THR A 75 -5.33 -5.05 -14.83
C THR A 75 -4.61 -5.25 -16.17
N ILE A 76 -3.70 -6.22 -16.27
CA ILE A 76 -3.00 -6.56 -17.52
C ILE A 76 -4.01 -6.97 -18.62
N TYR A 77 -4.93 -7.89 -18.32
CA TYR A 77 -5.92 -8.33 -19.31
C TYR A 77 -6.87 -7.21 -19.74
N HIS A 78 -7.22 -6.31 -18.84
CA HIS A 78 -8.03 -5.14 -19.16
C HIS A 78 -7.30 -4.22 -20.15
N CYS A 79 -6.02 -3.92 -19.91
CA CYS A 79 -5.21 -3.11 -20.83
C CYS A 79 -5.05 -3.74 -22.21
N LEU A 80 -4.97 -5.07 -22.27
CA LEU A 80 -4.84 -5.81 -23.53
C LEU A 80 -6.18 -6.05 -24.22
N GLU A 81 -7.29 -5.55 -23.67
CA GLU A 81 -8.65 -5.80 -24.15
C GLU A 81 -8.92 -7.30 -24.35
N PHE A 82 -8.36 -8.14 -23.47
CA PHE A 82 -8.43 -9.58 -23.66
C PHE A 82 -9.88 -10.07 -23.59
N LYS A 83 -10.32 -10.78 -24.63
CA LYS A 83 -11.71 -11.21 -24.89
C LYS A 83 -12.73 -10.09 -25.18
N SER A 84 -12.43 -8.83 -24.86
CA SER A 84 -13.26 -7.69 -25.29
C SER A 84 -12.85 -7.15 -26.66
N ASN A 85 -11.66 -7.48 -27.15
CA ASN A 85 -11.17 -7.07 -28.46
C ASN A 85 -11.91 -7.81 -29.59
N ASN A 86 -12.38 -7.05 -30.59
CA ASN A 86 -13.10 -7.61 -31.76
C ASN A 86 -12.23 -8.49 -32.67
N ASN A 87 -10.90 -8.40 -32.56
CA ASN A 87 -9.96 -9.19 -33.35
C ASN A 87 -9.65 -10.53 -32.67
N ARG A 88 -10.25 -11.61 -33.20
CA ARG A 88 -10.03 -12.99 -32.73
C ARG A 88 -8.56 -13.42 -32.77
N HIS A 89 -7.75 -12.92 -33.71
CA HIS A 89 -6.33 -13.29 -33.79
C HIS A 89 -5.52 -12.70 -32.64
N ILE A 90 -5.83 -11.47 -32.22
CA ILE A 90 -5.21 -10.83 -31.05
C ILE A 90 -5.57 -11.63 -29.80
N ASN A 91 -6.86 -11.95 -29.60
CA ASN A 91 -7.29 -12.79 -28.48
C ASN A 91 -6.59 -14.15 -28.47
N ASN A 92 -6.49 -14.83 -29.61
CA ASN A 92 -5.77 -16.11 -29.71
C ASN A 92 -4.28 -15.97 -29.39
N PHE A 93 -3.65 -14.86 -29.79
CA PHE A 93 -2.25 -14.59 -29.48
C PHE A 93 -2.06 -14.35 -27.98
N ILE A 94 -2.90 -13.52 -27.36
CA ILE A 94 -2.88 -13.27 -25.92
C ILE A 94 -3.12 -14.58 -25.16
N SER A 95 -4.13 -15.38 -25.51
CA SER A 95 -4.38 -16.68 -24.86
C SER A 95 -3.19 -17.63 -24.93
N LYS A 96 -2.39 -17.58 -26.00
CA LYS A 96 -1.19 -18.43 -26.13
C LYS A 96 0.01 -17.90 -25.31
N LYS A 97 0.12 -16.58 -25.18
CA LYS A 97 1.26 -15.93 -24.50
C LYS A 97 1.02 -15.73 -23.00
N LEU A 98 -0.21 -15.39 -22.64
CA LEU A 98 -0.70 -15.07 -21.31
C LEU A 98 -1.93 -15.96 -21.04
N ASP A 99 -1.72 -17.26 -21.07
CA ASP A 99 -2.75 -18.27 -20.81
C ASP A 99 -3.44 -18.00 -19.46
N PRO A 100 -4.75 -17.76 -19.42
CA PRO A 100 -5.48 -17.46 -18.19
C PRO A 100 -5.34 -18.51 -17.09
N GLU A 101 -5.03 -19.76 -17.41
CA GLU A 101 -4.86 -20.81 -16.41
C GLU A 101 -3.42 -20.89 -15.87
N LYS A 102 -2.43 -20.42 -16.64
CA LYS A 102 -1.00 -20.59 -16.33
C LYS A 102 -0.27 -19.29 -16.01
N PHE A 103 -0.78 -18.17 -16.50
CA PHE A 103 -0.20 -16.87 -16.26
C PHE A 103 -0.45 -16.45 -14.80
N SER A 104 0.62 -16.36 -14.02
CA SER A 104 0.65 -15.99 -12.61
C SER A 104 1.74 -14.93 -12.45
N PRO A 105 1.41 -13.64 -12.64
CA PRO A 105 2.39 -12.56 -12.52
C PRO A 105 2.84 -12.41 -11.06
N SER A 106 4.08 -11.97 -10.83
CA SER A 106 4.60 -11.78 -9.47
C SER A 106 3.89 -10.60 -8.80
N PRO A 107 3.19 -10.80 -7.66
CA PRO A 107 2.55 -9.71 -6.94
C PRO A 107 3.53 -8.93 -6.04
N LYS A 108 4.84 -9.22 -6.05
CA LYS A 108 5.82 -8.44 -5.27
C LYS A 108 5.76 -6.98 -5.69
N PHE A 109 5.86 -6.07 -4.73
CA PHE A 109 5.58 -4.65 -4.96
C PHE A 109 6.35 -4.04 -6.14
N LYS A 110 7.65 -4.33 -6.24
CA LYS A 110 8.51 -3.85 -7.32
C LYS A 110 8.19 -4.51 -8.66
N ASP A 111 7.93 -5.82 -8.66
CA ASP A 111 7.62 -6.56 -9.88
C ASP A 111 6.26 -6.09 -10.44
N PHE A 112 5.30 -5.83 -9.56
CA PHE A 112 3.99 -5.24 -9.90
C PHE A 112 4.15 -3.90 -10.61
N GLU A 113 4.94 -2.96 -10.04
CA GLU A 113 5.23 -1.67 -10.69
C GLU A 113 5.87 -1.87 -12.07
N VAL A 114 6.83 -2.79 -12.19
CA VAL A 114 7.52 -3.07 -13.45
C VAL A 114 6.57 -3.59 -14.53
N GLU A 115 5.66 -4.50 -14.18
CA GLU A 115 4.66 -5.03 -15.12
C GLU A 115 3.73 -3.90 -15.62
N LEU A 116 3.22 -3.04 -14.73
CA LEU A 116 2.36 -1.91 -15.12
C LEU A 116 3.13 -0.89 -15.98
N ASN A 117 4.36 -0.57 -15.61
CA ASN A 117 5.22 0.33 -16.39
C ASN A 117 5.56 -0.24 -17.79
N SER A 118 5.58 -1.58 -17.94
CA SER A 118 5.78 -2.21 -19.26
C SER A 118 4.61 -1.99 -20.22
N LEU A 119 3.39 -1.82 -19.67
CA LEU A 119 2.18 -1.54 -20.43
C LEU A 119 2.01 -0.05 -20.71
N ASN A 120 2.42 0.81 -19.78
CA ASN A 120 2.40 2.25 -19.96
C ASN A 120 3.68 2.89 -19.41
N SER A 121 4.58 3.24 -20.33
CA SER A 121 5.92 3.75 -19.99
C SER A 121 5.83 5.04 -19.19
N GLY A 122 6.51 5.05 -18.05
CA GLY A 122 6.57 6.19 -17.14
C GLY A 122 5.72 6.02 -15.90
N PHE A 123 4.86 5.00 -15.84
CA PHE A 123 4.09 4.70 -14.64
C PHE A 123 4.99 4.27 -13.48
N LYS A 124 4.77 4.86 -12.30
CA LYS A 124 5.46 4.51 -11.07
C LYS A 124 4.51 4.67 -9.90
N PHE A 125 4.59 3.76 -8.95
CA PHE A 125 3.91 3.87 -7.67
C PHE A 125 4.38 5.09 -6.90
N LEU A 126 3.43 5.74 -6.23
CA LEU A 126 3.67 6.89 -5.37
C LEU A 126 4.43 6.53 -4.08
N LEU A 127 4.19 5.33 -3.54
CA LEU A 127 4.87 4.88 -2.33
C LEU A 127 6.31 4.45 -2.59
N ASN A 128 7.16 4.64 -1.58
CA ASN A 128 8.54 4.20 -1.63
C ASN A 128 8.64 2.67 -1.47
N VAL A 129 9.51 2.02 -2.25
CA VAL A 129 9.78 0.58 -2.10
C VAL A 129 10.36 0.21 -0.73
N ASN A 130 11.02 1.17 -0.06
CA ASN A 130 11.59 1.01 1.29
C ASN A 130 10.63 1.46 2.39
N PHE A 131 9.36 1.76 2.07
CA PHE A 131 8.37 2.07 3.08
C PHE A 131 8.09 0.83 3.92
N SER A 132 8.06 0.95 5.26
CA SER A 132 7.97 -0.21 6.17
C SER A 132 6.77 -1.12 5.88
N LYS A 133 5.62 -0.54 5.49
CA LYS A 133 4.42 -1.31 5.13
C LYS A 133 4.63 -2.14 3.84
N VAL A 134 5.40 -1.62 2.89
CA VAL A 134 5.79 -2.35 1.67
C VAL A 134 6.73 -3.51 2.00
N GLU A 135 7.63 -3.35 2.97
CA GLU A 135 8.49 -4.45 3.45
C GLU A 135 7.67 -5.57 4.08
N ILE A 136 6.70 -5.23 4.93
CA ILE A 136 5.76 -6.18 5.54
C ILE A 136 4.97 -6.93 4.45
N TYR A 137 4.43 -6.20 3.47
CA TYR A 137 3.74 -6.79 2.32
C TYR A 137 4.63 -7.78 1.55
N ASN A 138 5.86 -7.38 1.19
CA ASN A 138 6.78 -8.27 0.47
C ASN A 138 7.18 -9.49 1.33
N SER A 139 7.28 -9.32 2.64
CA SER A 139 7.51 -10.44 3.57
C SER A 139 6.36 -11.43 3.55
N MET A 140 5.10 -10.96 3.51
CA MET A 140 3.91 -11.80 3.32
C MET A 140 3.97 -12.59 2.00
N ILE A 141 4.26 -11.93 0.89
CA ILE A 141 4.38 -12.59 -0.43
C ILE A 141 5.45 -13.68 -0.39
N ASN A 142 6.63 -13.39 0.17
CA ASN A 142 7.71 -14.36 0.33
C ASN A 142 7.35 -15.50 1.30
N SER A 143 6.52 -15.23 2.30
CA SER A 143 6.09 -16.24 3.28
C SER A 143 5.13 -17.25 2.66
N ARG A 144 4.25 -16.83 1.74
CA ARG A 144 3.44 -17.75 0.93
C ARG A 144 4.30 -18.72 0.14
N HIS A 145 5.37 -18.23 -0.50
CA HIS A 145 6.31 -19.09 -1.23
C HIS A 145 7.03 -20.08 -0.31
N ARG A 146 7.50 -19.62 0.86
CA ARG A 146 8.14 -20.50 1.85
C ARG A 146 7.19 -21.54 2.44
N TYR A 147 5.92 -21.18 2.66
CA TYR A 147 4.90 -22.13 3.10
C TYR A 147 4.72 -23.25 2.09
N ALA A 148 4.54 -22.91 0.80
CA ALA A 148 4.38 -23.89 -0.28
C ALA A 148 5.56 -24.87 -0.40
N HIS A 149 6.75 -24.49 0.06
CA HIS A 149 7.96 -25.32 -0.05
C HIS A 149 8.41 -25.97 1.26
N SER A 150 8.03 -25.47 2.44
CA SER A 150 8.69 -25.87 3.70
C SER A 150 7.81 -25.83 4.95
N ASN A 151 6.53 -25.42 4.90
CA ASN A 151 5.66 -25.27 6.08
C ASN A 151 6.26 -24.36 7.20
N VAL A 152 7.16 -23.42 6.86
CA VAL A 152 7.84 -22.50 7.81
C VAL A 152 7.23 -21.08 7.75
N TYR A 153 7.05 -20.47 8.93
CA TYR A 153 6.29 -19.23 9.12
C TYR A 153 7.16 -18.07 9.63
N PRO A 154 7.41 -17.02 8.83
CA PRO A 154 8.23 -15.90 9.25
C PRO A 154 7.47 -14.67 9.77
N VAL A 155 6.14 -14.56 9.54
CA VAL A 155 5.38 -13.32 9.77
C VAL A 155 4.29 -13.53 10.81
N ASP A 156 4.26 -12.70 11.86
CA ASP A 156 3.09 -12.59 12.74
C ASP A 156 2.04 -11.69 12.07
N ILE A 157 1.00 -12.34 11.54
CA ILE A 157 -0.13 -11.70 10.84
C ILE A 157 -0.89 -10.74 11.76
N ARG A 158 -0.91 -11.01 13.07
CA ARG A 158 -1.73 -10.25 14.02
C ARG A 158 -1.21 -8.84 14.17
N GLU A 159 0.10 -8.69 14.29
CA GLU A 159 0.75 -7.38 14.40
C GLU A 159 0.82 -6.64 13.06
N SER A 160 0.81 -7.37 11.94
CA SER A 160 0.97 -6.82 10.59
C SER A 160 -0.34 -6.54 9.85
N LYS A 161 -1.50 -6.86 10.45
CA LYS A 161 -2.83 -6.78 9.81
C LYS A 161 -3.07 -5.45 9.11
N ASN A 162 -2.98 -4.34 9.85
CA ASN A 162 -3.40 -3.04 9.34
C ASN A 162 -2.49 -2.60 8.19
N ASP A 163 -1.18 -2.78 8.35
CA ASP A 163 -0.21 -2.42 7.32
C ASP A 163 -0.38 -3.24 6.04
N LEU A 164 -0.70 -4.54 6.16
CA LEU A 164 -1.02 -5.38 5.00
C LEU A 164 -2.29 -4.88 4.28
N LEU A 165 -3.38 -4.67 5.01
CA LEU A 165 -4.66 -4.25 4.43
C LEU A 165 -4.55 -2.88 3.76
N GLU A 166 -3.78 -1.96 4.33
CA GLU A 166 -3.51 -0.64 3.72
C GLU A 166 -2.76 -0.75 2.38
N ILE A 167 -1.79 -1.66 2.27
CA ILE A 167 -1.08 -1.89 1.01
C ILE A 167 -1.99 -2.55 -0.03
N LEU A 168 -2.86 -3.50 0.36
CA LEU A 168 -3.81 -4.10 -0.58
C LEU A 168 -4.82 -3.09 -1.13
N GLU A 169 -5.33 -2.20 -0.26
CA GLU A 169 -6.19 -1.08 -0.64
C GLU A 169 -5.47 -0.13 -1.61
N TYR A 170 -4.21 0.20 -1.30
CA TYR A 170 -3.36 1.02 -2.16
C TYR A 170 -3.13 0.40 -3.54
N LEU A 171 -2.85 -0.90 -3.64
CA LEU A 171 -2.67 -1.56 -4.94
C LEU A 171 -3.94 -1.51 -5.79
N GLY A 172 -5.11 -1.67 -5.16
CA GLY A 172 -6.42 -1.50 -5.82
C GLY A 172 -6.58 -0.10 -6.39
N TRP A 173 -6.28 0.91 -5.56
CA TRP A 173 -6.30 2.32 -5.97
C TRP A 173 -5.33 2.61 -7.12
N GLU A 174 -4.09 2.12 -7.06
CA GLU A 174 -3.10 2.28 -8.13
C GLU A 174 -3.57 1.66 -9.45
N CYS A 175 -4.17 0.46 -9.41
CA CYS A 175 -4.73 -0.17 -10.61
C CYS A 175 -5.91 0.63 -11.18
N ASN A 176 -6.78 1.17 -10.34
CA ASN A 176 -7.88 2.03 -10.78
C ASN A 176 -7.34 3.32 -11.42
N MET A 177 -6.34 3.95 -10.80
CA MET A 177 -5.67 5.13 -11.35
C MET A 177 -4.99 4.83 -12.69
N PHE A 178 -4.33 3.68 -12.80
CA PHE A 178 -3.69 3.22 -14.02
C PHE A 178 -4.69 3.03 -15.17
N LEU A 179 -5.83 2.39 -14.91
CA LEU A 179 -6.83 2.06 -15.93
C LEU A 179 -7.70 3.26 -16.33
N ASN A 180 -8.15 4.03 -15.34
CA ASN A 180 -9.24 5.00 -15.54
C ASN A 180 -8.80 6.46 -15.44
N HIS A 181 -7.65 6.74 -14.79
CA HIS A 181 -7.24 8.10 -14.44
C HIS A 181 -5.72 8.34 -14.61
N PHE A 182 -5.13 7.78 -15.67
CA PHE A 182 -3.68 7.78 -15.85
C PHE A 182 -3.05 9.19 -15.89
N GLU A 183 -3.66 10.14 -16.61
CA GLU A 183 -3.16 11.52 -16.67
C GLU A 183 -3.17 12.18 -15.28
N ARG A 184 -4.24 11.95 -14.51
CA ARG A 184 -4.35 12.43 -13.13
C ARG A 184 -3.28 11.82 -12.23
N HIS A 185 -2.99 10.54 -12.42
CA HIS A 185 -1.89 9.87 -11.73
C HIS A 185 -0.54 10.54 -12.04
N CYS A 186 -0.24 10.81 -13.31
CA CYS A 186 1.01 11.48 -13.72
C CYS A 186 1.13 12.91 -13.16
N GLU A 187 0.03 13.69 -13.12
CA GLU A 187 0.02 15.01 -12.47
C GLU A 187 0.32 14.91 -10.97
N LEU A 188 -0.32 13.94 -10.31
CA LEU A 188 -0.15 13.69 -8.88
C LEU A 188 1.30 13.28 -8.56
N GLU A 189 1.85 12.32 -9.30
CA GLU A 189 3.24 11.85 -9.17
C GLU A 189 4.23 13.01 -9.37
N SER A 190 4.00 13.86 -10.37
CA SER A 190 4.86 15.03 -10.64
C SER A 190 4.85 16.02 -9.48
N LEU A 191 3.67 16.31 -8.93
CA LEU A 191 3.55 17.22 -7.79
C LEU A 191 4.18 16.62 -6.53
N PHE A 192 3.99 15.32 -6.28
CA PHE A 192 4.67 14.60 -5.20
C PHE A 192 6.19 14.71 -5.33
N LYS A 193 6.76 14.41 -6.50
CA LYS A 193 8.20 14.50 -6.73
C LYS A 193 8.77 15.88 -6.44
N CYS A 194 8.07 16.94 -6.86
CA CYS A 194 8.49 18.31 -6.56
C CYS A 194 8.55 18.57 -5.05
N ILE A 195 7.48 18.20 -4.34
CA ILE A 195 7.37 18.41 -2.88
C ILE A 195 8.40 17.57 -2.13
N ILE A 196 8.60 16.30 -2.51
CA ILE A 196 9.57 15.41 -1.89
C ILE A 196 11.00 15.88 -2.13
N SER A 197 11.35 16.31 -3.35
CA SER A 197 12.68 16.86 -3.67
C SER A 197 13.05 18.06 -2.80
N ASP A 198 12.11 18.99 -2.62
CA ASP A 198 12.31 20.15 -1.74
C ASP A 198 12.38 19.72 -0.27
N SER A 199 11.49 18.83 0.16
CA SER A 199 11.46 18.26 1.51
C SER A 199 12.78 17.57 1.88
N GLN A 200 13.42 16.84 0.96
CA GLN A 200 14.71 16.18 1.19
C GLN A 200 15.86 17.15 1.49
N LYS A 201 15.77 18.40 1.03
CA LYS A 201 16.72 19.46 1.35
C LYS A 201 16.33 20.13 2.66
N LEU A 202 15.07 20.50 2.80
CA LEU A 202 14.54 21.21 3.98
C LEU A 202 14.62 20.39 5.27
N LYS A 203 14.58 19.05 5.21
CA LYS A 203 14.78 18.17 6.38
C LYS A 203 16.14 18.35 7.07
N LYS A 204 17.12 18.96 6.39
CA LYS A 204 18.47 19.19 6.92
C LYS A 204 18.59 20.50 7.72
N ILE A 205 17.54 21.31 7.78
CA ILE A 205 17.57 22.59 8.50
C ILE A 205 17.79 22.34 10.00
N GLN A 206 18.92 22.83 10.52
CA GLN A 206 19.24 22.78 11.95
C GLN A 206 19.00 24.13 12.66
N SER A 207 18.60 25.17 11.92
CA SER A 207 18.49 26.53 12.44
C SER A 207 17.29 26.69 13.39
N GLY A 208 17.54 27.26 14.57
CA GLY A 208 16.50 27.64 15.54
C GLY A 208 15.80 28.97 15.21
N LYS A 209 16.16 29.62 14.09
CA LYS A 209 15.52 30.85 13.63
C LYS A 209 14.10 30.58 13.17
N ILE A 210 13.28 31.63 13.25
CA ILE A 210 11.95 31.67 12.62
C ILE A 210 12.12 31.47 11.10
N ILE A 211 11.22 30.72 10.47
CA ILE A 211 11.29 30.33 9.05
C ILE A 211 11.52 31.54 8.13
N ARG A 212 10.81 32.66 8.37
CA ARG A 212 10.96 33.89 7.58
C ARG A 212 12.37 34.49 7.58
N ASN A 213 13.16 34.23 8.63
CA ASN A 213 14.49 34.79 8.82
C ASN A 213 15.61 33.82 8.42
N LEU A 214 15.27 32.68 7.80
CA LEU A 214 16.25 31.77 7.24
C LEU A 214 16.92 32.42 6.04
N THR A 215 18.25 32.37 6.01
CA THR A 215 19.04 32.75 4.83
C THR A 215 18.87 31.73 3.70
N GLU A 216 19.20 32.11 2.47
CA GLU A 216 19.16 31.17 1.32
C GLU A 216 20.05 29.93 1.54
N GLN A 217 21.17 30.08 2.24
CA GLN A 217 22.04 28.96 2.57
C GLN A 217 21.38 28.03 3.60
N GLU A 218 20.74 28.59 4.62
CA GLU A 218 19.99 27.82 5.62
C GLU A 218 18.78 27.12 5.01
N SER A 219 18.12 27.69 3.98
CA SER A 219 17.00 27.06 3.27
C SER A 219 17.45 26.17 2.09
N TYR A 220 18.75 25.93 1.92
CA TYR A 220 19.29 25.14 0.80
C TYR A 220 18.87 25.63 -0.59
N LYS A 221 18.77 26.95 -0.74
CA LYS A 221 18.31 27.64 -1.96
C LYS A 221 16.88 27.29 -2.36
N ILE A 222 16.09 26.73 -1.44
CA ILE A 222 14.66 26.48 -1.65
C ILE A 222 13.87 27.72 -1.25
N ASN A 223 12.96 28.11 -2.14
CA ASN A 223 11.93 29.08 -1.82
C ASN A 223 10.83 28.40 -1.01
N ILE A 224 10.85 28.61 0.31
CA ILE A 224 9.91 27.99 1.24
C ILE A 224 8.45 28.42 0.96
N LYS A 225 8.23 29.61 0.37
CA LYS A 225 6.88 30.04 -0.03
C LYS A 225 6.37 29.24 -1.22
N ASP A 226 7.23 28.97 -2.21
CA ASP A 226 6.86 28.17 -3.38
C ASP A 226 6.61 26.71 -2.96
N PHE A 227 7.47 26.17 -2.09
CA PHE A 227 7.26 24.86 -1.47
C PHE A 227 5.88 24.74 -0.79
N ARG A 228 5.50 25.71 0.06
CA ARG A 228 4.16 25.74 0.69
C ARG A 228 3.04 25.92 -0.33
N THR A 229 3.29 26.65 -1.41
CA THR A 229 2.29 26.85 -2.48
C THR A 229 2.03 25.53 -3.21
N ASN A 230 3.06 24.73 -3.47
CA ASN A 230 2.92 23.39 -4.05
C ASN A 230 2.14 22.45 -3.12
N VAL A 231 2.41 22.49 -1.81
CA VAL A 231 1.64 21.73 -0.81
C VAL A 231 0.17 22.15 -0.77
N ARG A 232 -0.12 23.46 -0.82
CA ARG A 232 -1.52 23.96 -0.89
C ARG A 232 -2.22 23.52 -2.17
N LEU A 233 -1.52 23.57 -3.29
CA LEU A 233 -2.03 23.08 -4.57
C LEU A 233 -2.39 21.59 -4.50
N PHE A 234 -1.52 20.81 -3.85
CA PHE A 234 -1.75 19.39 -3.59
C PHE A 234 -3.01 19.18 -2.75
N ASN A 235 -3.09 19.81 -1.58
CA ASN A 235 -4.21 19.63 -0.67
C ASN A 235 -5.54 19.98 -1.34
N ARG A 236 -5.59 21.11 -2.06
CA ARG A 236 -6.78 21.53 -2.79
C ARG A 236 -7.21 20.54 -3.89
N LYS A 237 -6.27 19.88 -4.56
CA LYS A 237 -6.58 18.98 -5.71
C LYS A 237 -6.83 17.54 -5.30
N TYR A 238 -6.17 17.06 -4.26
CA TYR A 238 -6.02 15.62 -4.02
C TYR A 238 -6.38 15.15 -2.61
N LEU A 239 -6.50 16.05 -1.63
CA LEU A 239 -6.75 15.66 -0.23
C LEU A 239 -8.01 14.80 -0.07
N GLU A 240 -9.14 15.23 -0.65
CA GLU A 240 -10.41 14.48 -0.60
C GLU A 240 -10.34 13.13 -1.32
N ASN A 241 -9.51 13.00 -2.36
CA ASN A 241 -9.45 11.74 -3.14
C ASN A 241 -8.49 10.73 -2.50
N LEU A 242 -7.51 11.21 -1.76
CA LEU A 242 -6.52 10.37 -1.09
C LEU A 242 -6.93 10.07 0.36
N SER A 243 -7.87 10.81 0.95
CA SER A 243 -8.34 10.57 2.32
C SER A 243 -9.00 9.20 2.49
N ASP A 244 -9.57 8.67 1.42
CA ASP A 244 -10.23 7.36 1.40
C ASP A 244 -9.23 6.20 1.30
N VAL A 245 -7.97 6.48 0.93
CA VAL A 245 -6.90 5.48 0.85
C VAL A 245 -6.07 5.53 2.12
N SER A 246 -6.20 4.49 2.95
CA SER A 246 -5.73 4.53 4.34
C SER A 246 -4.22 4.76 4.47
N VAL A 247 -3.42 4.26 3.52
CA VAL A 247 -1.96 4.42 3.51
C VAL A 247 -1.51 5.88 3.43
N PHE A 248 -2.33 6.77 2.85
CA PHE A 248 -1.99 8.18 2.69
C PHE A 248 -2.40 9.04 3.88
N LYS A 249 -3.15 8.52 4.86
CA LYS A 249 -3.65 9.33 6.01
C LYS A 249 -2.52 10.02 6.78
N SER A 250 -1.43 9.30 7.08
CA SER A 250 -0.26 9.89 7.75
C SER A 250 0.43 10.96 6.91
N VAL A 251 0.52 10.74 5.60
CA VAL A 251 1.06 11.70 4.64
C VAL A 251 0.23 12.97 4.62
N LEU A 252 -1.09 12.86 4.49
CA LEU A 252 -2.01 14.00 4.42
C LEU A 252 -1.90 14.89 5.66
N VAL A 253 -1.74 14.29 6.85
CA VAL A 253 -1.50 15.03 8.10
C VAL A 253 -0.21 15.87 8.02
N GLU A 254 0.88 15.35 7.45
CA GLU A 254 2.11 16.13 7.28
C GLU A 254 1.96 17.25 6.26
N PHE A 255 1.20 17.04 5.18
CA PHE A 255 0.88 18.10 4.22
C PHE A 255 0.06 19.23 4.85
N GLU A 256 -0.97 18.90 5.64
CA GLU A 256 -1.75 19.88 6.40
C GLU A 256 -0.88 20.66 7.39
N LYS A 257 0.05 19.99 8.09
CA LYS A 257 1.00 20.67 8.99
C LYS A 257 1.84 21.69 8.23
N ILE A 258 2.40 21.33 7.06
CA ILE A 258 3.18 22.27 6.24
C ILE A 258 2.32 23.47 5.83
N GLU A 259 1.08 23.21 5.39
CA GLU A 259 0.16 24.27 5.01
C GLU A 259 -0.16 25.22 6.17
N ASN A 260 -0.21 24.71 7.40
CA ASN A 260 -0.58 25.48 8.60
C ASN A 260 0.59 26.15 9.32
N LEU A 261 1.85 25.88 8.92
CA LEU A 261 3.02 26.56 9.50
C LEU A 261 2.91 28.09 9.35
N ASN A 262 2.97 28.80 10.48
CA ASN A 262 3.09 30.25 10.53
C ASN A 262 4.56 30.66 10.44
N PHE A 263 4.99 31.16 9.28
CA PHE A 263 6.40 31.48 9.04
C PHE A 263 6.92 32.65 9.87
N ASN A 264 6.07 33.38 10.59
CA ASN A 264 6.49 34.42 11.53
C ASN A 264 6.66 33.90 12.97
N ILE A 265 6.27 32.66 13.27
CA ILE A 265 6.29 32.07 14.61
C ILE A 265 7.13 30.79 14.62
N ASN A 266 6.86 29.86 13.70
CA ASN A 266 7.49 28.55 13.65
C ASN A 266 8.97 28.66 13.23
N LYS A 267 9.78 27.79 13.81
CA LYS A 267 11.23 27.72 13.56
C LYS A 267 11.59 26.79 12.41
N GLY A 268 12.77 26.98 11.82
CA GLY A 268 13.31 26.12 10.78
C GLY A 268 13.38 24.65 11.18
N LYS A 269 13.73 24.35 12.45
CA LYS A 269 13.71 22.98 13.00
C LYS A 269 12.31 22.32 12.99
N GLU A 270 11.24 23.10 13.11
CA GLU A 270 9.88 22.57 13.09
C GLU A 270 9.49 22.17 11.66
N LEU A 271 9.81 23.01 10.67
CA LEU A 271 9.68 22.66 9.25
C LEU A 271 10.51 21.41 8.91
N ALA A 272 11.76 21.35 9.39
CA ALA A 272 12.63 20.20 9.16
C ALA A 272 12.01 18.89 9.66
N LYS A 273 11.39 18.90 10.85
CA LYS A 273 10.74 17.73 11.44
C LYS A 273 9.63 17.20 10.55
N VAL A 274 8.72 18.08 10.10
CA VAL A 274 7.62 17.69 9.20
C VAL A 274 8.16 17.14 7.88
N CYS A 275 9.23 17.74 7.34
CA CYS A 275 9.91 17.21 6.16
C CYS A 275 10.54 15.83 6.39
N ILE A 276 11.08 15.53 7.57
CA ILE A 276 11.60 14.19 7.90
C ILE A 276 10.48 13.16 7.81
N ASP A 277 9.37 13.41 8.49
CA ASP A 277 8.23 12.48 8.59
C ASP A 277 7.62 12.21 7.20
N LEU A 278 7.51 13.26 6.38
CA LEU A 278 7.03 13.16 5.00
C LEU A 278 7.93 12.26 4.10
N ASN A 279 9.25 12.34 4.26
CA ASN A 279 10.20 11.58 3.42
C ASN A 279 10.27 10.08 3.76
N ASN A 280 9.70 9.64 4.88
CA ASN A 280 9.71 8.22 5.26
C ASN A 280 8.63 7.40 4.53
N CYS A 281 7.63 8.05 3.94
CA CYS A 281 6.47 7.37 3.35
C CYS A 281 6.51 7.34 1.81
N LEU A 282 7.06 8.38 1.17
CA LEU A 282 6.91 8.62 -0.26
C LEU A 282 8.21 8.49 -1.05
N ARG A 283 8.07 8.28 -2.36
CA ARG A 283 9.18 8.14 -3.30
C ARG A 283 9.76 9.48 -3.77
#